data_AF-A0A9X2PAD5-F1
#
_entry.id   AF-A0A9X2PAD5-F1
#
_cell.length_a   1.000
_cell.length_b   1.000
_cell.length_c   1.000
_cell.angle_alpha   90.00
_cell.angle_beta   90.00
_cell.angle_gamma   90.00
#
_symmetry.space_group_name_H-M   'P 1'
#
loop_
_entity.id
_entity.type
_entity.pdbx_description
1 polymer ?
#
loop_
_entity_poly.entity_id
_entity_poly.type
_entity_poly.pdbx_seq_one_letter_code
_entity_poly.pdbx_strand_id
1 'polypeptide(L)'
;MTDREAENSFYLNQINKIQVISSKTIFFTENREEDFNLTVSFFDRDNRPFLNNIDVPYVIYLGDSVIKEPSLDLSKPGKYKLRVMFPTRELTFSNEVEIEVVEGDYIKELVLDFSNETRNQFTLVNNEPYDFTLRAFGPDGEIPGVEEQIKRNLSLQVGNVNTNRLTGIPITQIGLIDVQASVFGIESNILKINSRQDVSYPIKEFQVVFHVFSNLFTPSQSSFESQINSSNIAFSGGIRSSFRRNLNAVDAGFRFKLADRNPDGSLMETKGVNRIMSNKVFLDAQDQELLQLKFNSLWDPSQYINVFIEDLSSLQAAGYAYLPFLTSPVVGGLNPILEEDTELFYPIMVALDYRLFNGQYRDDNVLAHELGHYLGLYHTFQDCQTGDFCDDTQSHTLPSNQSIRFSNNRTNCSNEPYISTNFMDYISVVDNFTFDQKERMTKVYENALFMPKDFNAPDSRIKPFKRGQLDPSIKPIICNF
;
A
#
# COMPACT_ATOMS: atom_id res chain seq x y z
N MET A 1 -49.72 -13.15 -38.81
CA MET A 1 -48.73 -12.22 -38.26
C MET A 1 -48.18 -12.88 -37.02
N THR A 2 -46.90 -13.23 -37.05
CA THR A 2 -46.22 -13.77 -35.86
C THR A 2 -46.03 -12.63 -34.85
N ASP A 3 -45.94 -12.94 -33.55
CA ASP A 3 -45.76 -11.91 -32.50
C ASP A 3 -44.54 -10.99 -32.78
N ARG A 4 -43.51 -11.51 -33.47
CA ARG A 4 -42.35 -10.75 -33.98
C ARG A 4 -42.68 -9.68 -35.02
N GLU A 5 -43.67 -9.90 -35.88
CA GLU A 5 -44.08 -8.92 -36.91
C GLU A 5 -44.90 -7.78 -36.28
N ALA A 6 -45.60 -8.04 -35.17
CA ALA A 6 -46.35 -7.04 -34.42
C ALA A 6 -45.42 -6.14 -33.57
N GLU A 7 -44.38 -6.71 -32.95
CA GLU A 7 -43.36 -5.93 -32.21
C GLU A 7 -42.55 -5.03 -33.15
N ASN A 8 -42.10 -5.53 -34.30
CA ASN A 8 -41.39 -4.71 -35.29
C ASN A 8 -42.23 -3.52 -35.81
N SER A 9 -43.56 -3.68 -35.90
CA SER A 9 -44.51 -2.62 -36.28
C SER A 9 -44.60 -1.47 -35.26
N PHE A 10 -44.37 -1.74 -33.98
CA PHE A 10 -44.37 -0.72 -32.92
C PHE A 10 -43.14 0.22 -33.03
N TYR A 11 -41.95 -0.33 -33.28
CA TYR A 11 -40.70 0.44 -33.37
C TYR A 11 -40.53 1.20 -34.69
N LEU A 12 -41.12 0.69 -35.78
CA LEU A 12 -41.08 1.25 -37.14
C LEU A 12 -41.45 2.75 -37.22
N ASN A 13 -42.21 3.28 -36.25
CA ASN A 13 -42.66 4.68 -36.22
C ASN A 13 -42.03 5.54 -35.12
N GLN A 14 -41.30 4.95 -34.15
CA GLN A 14 -40.81 5.69 -32.99
C GLN A 14 -39.30 5.95 -33.01
N ILE A 15 -38.50 5.08 -33.63
CA ILE A 15 -37.05 5.26 -33.74
C ILE A 15 -36.75 6.35 -34.77
N ASN A 16 -36.07 7.42 -34.34
CA ASN A 16 -35.69 8.56 -35.18
C ASN A 16 -34.17 8.67 -35.36
N LYS A 17 -33.40 8.21 -34.37
CA LYS A 17 -31.94 8.28 -34.39
C LYS A 17 -31.37 7.01 -33.77
N ILE A 18 -30.26 6.55 -34.36
CA ILE A 18 -29.46 5.45 -33.84
C ILE A 18 -28.07 6.01 -33.55
N GLN A 19 -27.47 5.57 -32.46
CA GLN A 19 -26.08 5.87 -32.14
C GLN A 19 -25.32 4.56 -31.97
N VAL A 20 -24.18 4.45 -32.63
CA VAL A 20 -23.25 3.35 -32.44
C VAL A 20 -21.94 3.88 -31.89
N ILE A 21 -21.42 3.20 -30.88
CA ILE A 21 -20.12 3.48 -30.29
C ILE A 21 -19.35 2.17 -30.29
N SER A 22 -18.09 2.24 -30.72
CA SER A 22 -17.14 1.15 -30.49
C SER A 22 -16.10 1.60 -29.48
N SER A 23 -15.79 0.74 -28.53
CA SER A 23 -14.72 0.97 -27.55
C SER A 23 -13.32 0.84 -28.14
N LYS A 24 -13.22 0.34 -29.37
CA LYS A 24 -11.96 0.04 -30.05
C LYS A 24 -12.08 0.35 -31.54
N THR A 25 -11.25 1.27 -32.02
CA THR A 25 -11.24 1.72 -33.42
C THR A 25 -9.99 1.29 -34.18
N ILE A 26 -8.93 0.87 -33.47
CA ILE A 26 -7.68 0.41 -34.09
C ILE A 26 -7.47 -1.07 -33.77
N PHE A 27 -7.14 -1.84 -34.80
CA PHE A 27 -6.82 -3.26 -34.72
C PHE A 27 -5.47 -3.51 -35.39
N PHE A 28 -4.71 -4.47 -34.87
CA PHE A 28 -3.47 -4.91 -35.49
C PHE A 28 -3.74 -6.08 -36.41
N THR A 29 -2.98 -6.16 -37.50
CA THR A 29 -3.09 -7.24 -38.47
C THR A 29 -2.73 -8.59 -37.86
N GLU A 30 -3.64 -9.55 -37.96
CA GLU A 30 -3.48 -10.91 -37.46
C GLU A 30 -4.22 -11.88 -38.41
N ASN A 31 -3.78 -13.14 -38.48
CA ASN A 31 -4.45 -14.17 -39.29
C ASN A 31 -5.69 -14.74 -38.58
N ARG A 32 -6.66 -13.89 -38.26
CA ARG A 32 -7.90 -14.25 -37.55
C ARG A 32 -9.02 -13.25 -37.76
N GLU A 33 -10.23 -13.65 -37.38
CA GLU A 33 -11.31 -12.71 -37.11
C GLU A 33 -11.29 -12.29 -35.62
N GLU A 34 -11.71 -11.05 -35.37
CA GLU A 34 -11.94 -10.51 -34.04
C GLU A 34 -13.27 -9.75 -34.00
N ASP A 35 -14.04 -9.97 -32.95
CA ASP A 35 -15.31 -9.26 -32.73
C ASP A 35 -15.02 -7.82 -32.29
N PHE A 36 -15.69 -6.84 -32.89
CA PHE A 36 -15.71 -5.48 -32.38
C PHE A 36 -16.87 -5.29 -31.39
N ASN A 37 -16.55 -4.78 -30.20
CA ASN A 37 -17.54 -4.51 -29.18
C ASN A 37 -18.34 -3.24 -29.53
N LEU A 38 -19.65 -3.39 -29.73
CA LEU A 38 -20.55 -2.31 -30.14
C LEU A 38 -21.60 -2.05 -29.09
N THR A 39 -21.75 -0.78 -28.75
CA THR A 39 -22.93 -0.29 -28.05
C THR A 39 -23.83 0.42 -29.05
N VAL A 40 -25.03 -0.13 -29.26
CA VAL A 40 -26.07 0.47 -30.10
C VAL A 40 -27.15 1.06 -29.22
N SER A 41 -27.47 2.32 -29.43
CA SER A 41 -28.52 3.05 -28.70
C SER A 41 -29.53 3.62 -29.68
N PHE A 42 -30.81 3.49 -29.34
CA PHE A 42 -31.92 3.98 -30.13
C PHE A 42 -32.58 5.16 -29.42
N PHE A 43 -33.02 6.15 -30.20
CA PHE A 43 -33.63 7.37 -29.70
C PHE A 43 -34.91 7.69 -30.45
N ASP A 44 -35.89 8.20 -29.71
CA ASP A 44 -37.15 8.66 -30.30
C ASP A 44 -37.01 10.04 -30.95
N ARG A 45 -38.13 10.58 -31.47
CA ARG A 45 -38.17 11.91 -32.10
C ARG A 45 -37.84 13.06 -31.14
N ASP A 46 -38.05 12.87 -29.84
CA ASP A 46 -37.72 13.83 -28.79
C ASP A 46 -36.29 13.61 -28.25
N ASN A 47 -35.50 12.76 -28.92
CA ASN A 47 -34.13 12.39 -28.55
C ASN A 47 -34.01 11.73 -27.17
N ARG A 48 -35.09 11.07 -26.71
CA ARG A 48 -35.08 10.26 -25.49
C ARG A 48 -34.55 8.85 -25.80
N PRO A 49 -33.64 8.31 -24.98
CA PRO A 49 -33.17 6.94 -25.16
C PRO A 49 -34.29 5.95 -24.85
N PHE A 50 -34.42 4.90 -25.67
CA PHE A 50 -35.22 3.74 -25.30
C PHE A 50 -34.50 2.99 -24.17
N LEU A 51 -35.04 3.02 -22.95
CA LEU A 51 -34.42 2.43 -21.75
C LEU A 51 -34.88 0.98 -21.53
N ASN A 52 -33.97 0.03 -21.78
CA ASN A 52 -33.88 -1.37 -21.28
C ASN A 52 -34.98 -2.41 -21.62
N ASN A 53 -34.49 -3.63 -21.94
CA ASN A 53 -35.18 -4.92 -22.17
C ASN A 53 -35.91 -5.17 -23.50
N ILE A 54 -35.58 -4.45 -24.56
CA ILE A 54 -36.11 -4.73 -25.90
C ILE A 54 -34.96 -5.04 -26.84
N ASP A 55 -34.96 -6.22 -27.44
CA ASP A 55 -34.03 -6.63 -28.48
C ASP A 55 -34.49 -6.04 -29.83
N VAL A 56 -34.06 -4.80 -30.09
CA VAL A 56 -34.37 -4.09 -31.35
C VAL A 56 -33.46 -4.64 -32.46
N PRO A 57 -33.99 -5.30 -33.52
CA PRO A 57 -33.16 -5.89 -34.55
C PRO A 57 -32.54 -4.81 -35.44
N TYR A 58 -31.23 -4.82 -35.62
CA TYR A 58 -30.53 -3.92 -36.54
C TYR A 58 -29.63 -4.71 -37.50
N VAL A 59 -29.30 -4.08 -38.63
CA VAL A 59 -28.37 -4.62 -39.63
C VAL A 59 -27.06 -3.87 -39.52
N ILE A 60 -25.95 -4.61 -39.50
CA ILE A 60 -24.60 -4.03 -39.41
C ILE A 60 -24.01 -3.91 -40.81
N TYR A 61 -23.48 -2.72 -41.11
CA TYR A 61 -22.74 -2.44 -42.32
C TYR A 61 -21.27 -2.17 -41.98
N LEU A 62 -20.38 -2.88 -42.68
CA LEU A 62 -18.95 -2.62 -42.71
C LEU A 62 -18.57 -2.21 -44.14
N GLY A 63 -18.32 -0.91 -44.32
CA GLY A 63 -18.32 -0.30 -45.65
C GLY A 63 -19.69 -0.42 -46.31
N ASP A 64 -19.72 -0.93 -47.54
CA ASP A 64 -20.96 -1.19 -48.30
C ASP A 64 -21.52 -2.61 -48.10
N SER A 65 -20.85 -3.44 -47.29
CA SER A 65 -21.24 -4.84 -47.08
C SER A 65 -22.05 -5.01 -45.81
N VAL A 66 -23.11 -5.81 -45.89
CA VAL A 66 -23.87 -6.27 -44.72
C VAL A 66 -23.16 -7.46 -44.10
N ILE A 67 -22.90 -7.38 -42.79
CA ILE A 67 -22.34 -8.49 -42.01
C ILE A 67 -23.38 -9.04 -41.04
N LYS A 68 -23.29 -10.34 -40.76
CA LYS A 68 -24.24 -11.05 -39.87
C LYS A 68 -23.89 -10.91 -38.40
N GLU A 69 -22.59 -10.89 -38.11
CA GLU A 69 -22.02 -10.77 -36.78
C GLU A 69 -21.03 -9.61 -36.80
N PRO A 70 -20.83 -8.91 -35.66
CA PRO A 70 -19.90 -7.79 -35.57
C PRO A 70 -18.43 -8.26 -35.53
N SER A 71 -17.99 -9.04 -36.52
CA SER A 71 -16.62 -9.53 -36.65
C SER A 71 -15.85 -8.81 -37.76
N LEU A 72 -14.54 -8.64 -37.54
CA LEU A 72 -13.58 -8.03 -38.46
C LEU A 72 -12.48 -9.03 -38.80
N ASP A 73 -12.24 -9.21 -40.10
CA ASP A 73 -11.12 -9.99 -40.61
C ASP A 73 -9.82 -9.17 -40.51
N LEU A 74 -8.99 -9.50 -39.51
CA LEU A 74 -7.75 -8.79 -39.23
C LEU A 74 -6.64 -9.10 -40.24
N SER A 75 -6.84 -10.05 -41.17
CA SER A 75 -5.86 -10.36 -42.21
C SER A 75 -5.85 -9.33 -43.35
N LYS A 76 -6.80 -8.38 -43.33
CA LYS A 76 -6.97 -7.35 -44.35
C LYS A 76 -6.71 -5.98 -43.71
N PRO A 77 -5.49 -5.43 -43.84
CA PRO A 77 -5.22 -4.05 -43.43
C PRO A 77 -6.10 -3.07 -44.21
N GLY A 78 -6.56 -2.01 -43.56
CA GLY A 78 -7.34 -0.97 -44.21
C GLY A 78 -8.30 -0.22 -43.29
N LYS A 79 -8.95 0.78 -43.86
CA LYS A 79 -9.98 1.60 -43.20
C LYS A 79 -11.36 1.09 -43.54
N TYR A 80 -12.19 0.93 -42.51
CA TYR A 80 -13.54 0.43 -42.58
C TYR A 80 -14.48 1.44 -41.94
N LYS A 81 -15.66 1.62 -42.55
CA LYS A 81 -16.73 2.45 -42.00
C LYS A 81 -17.79 1.55 -41.41
N LEU A 82 -17.94 1.58 -40.10
CA LEU A 82 -18.98 0.84 -39.40
C LEU A 82 -20.21 1.72 -39.18
N ARG A 83 -21.38 1.21 -39.55
CA ARG A 83 -22.68 1.81 -39.19
C ARG A 83 -23.74 0.73 -39.02
N VAL A 84 -24.77 1.04 -38.24
CA VAL A 84 -25.93 0.16 -38.09
C VAL A 84 -27.16 0.81 -38.71
N MET A 85 -28.08 -0.01 -39.18
CA MET A 85 -29.32 0.41 -39.82
C MET A 85 -30.50 -0.29 -39.15
N PHE A 86 -31.53 0.49 -38.81
CA PHE A 86 -32.84 -0.04 -38.48
C PHE A 86 -33.79 0.24 -39.66
N PRO A 87 -34.53 -0.76 -40.15
CA PRO A 87 -35.43 -0.57 -41.28
C PRO A 87 -36.67 0.21 -40.81
N THR A 88 -36.59 1.54 -40.72
CA THR A 88 -37.76 2.43 -40.62
C THR A 88 -38.38 2.68 -42.00
N ARG A 89 -39.50 3.42 -42.08
CA ARG A 89 -40.07 3.86 -43.37
C ARG A 89 -39.08 4.61 -44.27
N GLU A 90 -38.06 5.26 -43.69
CA GLU A 90 -37.07 6.07 -44.41
C GLU A 90 -35.64 5.51 -44.31
N LEU A 91 -35.45 4.29 -43.79
CA LEU A 91 -34.13 3.68 -43.51
C LEU A 91 -33.24 4.57 -42.62
N THR A 92 -33.37 4.42 -41.30
CA THR A 92 -32.56 5.18 -40.35
C THR A 92 -31.20 4.51 -40.14
N PHE A 93 -30.12 5.25 -40.42
CA PHE A 93 -28.75 4.84 -40.13
C PHE A 93 -28.23 5.50 -38.85
N SER A 94 -27.24 4.87 -38.20
CA SER A 94 -26.47 5.48 -37.13
C SER A 94 -25.44 6.48 -37.64
N ASN A 95 -24.71 7.12 -36.71
CA ASN A 95 -23.41 7.69 -37.02
C ASN A 95 -22.45 6.62 -37.59
N GLU A 96 -21.42 7.08 -38.30
CA GLU A 96 -20.31 6.22 -38.74
C GLU A 96 -19.23 6.17 -37.65
N VAL A 97 -18.64 5.00 -37.47
CA VAL A 97 -17.43 4.78 -36.67
C VAL A 97 -16.35 4.30 -37.63
N GLU A 98 -15.25 5.05 -37.70
CA GLU A 98 -14.08 4.64 -38.49
C GLU A 98 -13.29 3.59 -37.69
N ILE A 99 -13.02 2.47 -38.34
CA ILE A 99 -12.20 1.38 -37.83
C ILE A 99 -11.01 1.22 -38.76
N GLU A 100 -9.82 1.00 -38.21
CA GLU A 100 -8.61 0.78 -38.98
C GLU A 100 -7.92 -0.50 -38.54
N VAL A 101 -7.59 -1.36 -39.50
CA VAL A 101 -6.70 -2.50 -39.33
C VAL A 101 -5.32 -2.07 -39.82
N VAL A 102 -4.37 -1.97 -38.90
CA VAL A 102 -3.01 -1.45 -39.12
C VAL A 102 -1.97 -2.52 -38.84
N GLU A 103 -0.81 -2.38 -39.49
CA GLU A 103 0.35 -3.24 -39.21
C GLU A 103 0.99 -2.88 -37.86
N GLY A 104 1.87 -3.76 -37.36
CA GLY A 104 2.53 -3.56 -36.07
C GLY A 104 3.40 -2.29 -35.99
N ASP A 105 3.88 -1.78 -37.13
CA ASP A 105 4.68 -0.55 -37.23
C ASP A 105 3.87 0.74 -36.98
N TYR A 106 2.55 0.63 -36.83
CA TYR A 106 1.70 1.71 -36.36
C TYR A 106 2.02 2.09 -34.91
N ILE A 107 2.49 1.13 -34.11
CA ILE A 107 2.99 1.39 -32.76
C ILE A 107 4.27 2.23 -32.86
N LYS A 108 4.24 3.44 -32.32
CA LYS A 108 5.39 4.36 -32.26
C LYS A 108 6.11 4.29 -30.93
N GLU A 109 5.41 3.92 -29.86
CA GLU A 109 5.98 3.77 -28.52
C GLU A 109 5.23 2.68 -27.75
N LEU A 110 6.00 1.87 -27.01
CA LEU A 110 5.50 0.95 -26.01
C LEU A 110 5.98 1.40 -24.63
N VAL A 111 5.03 1.60 -23.72
CA VAL A 111 5.31 2.02 -22.34
C VAL A 111 5.01 0.85 -21.41
N LEU A 112 6.08 0.21 -20.94
CA LEU A 112 6.07 -0.81 -19.89
C LEU A 112 6.20 -0.11 -18.53
N ASP A 113 5.31 -0.47 -17.61
CA ASP A 113 5.30 0.07 -16.26
C ASP A 113 4.94 -1.02 -15.23
N PHE A 114 5.28 -0.81 -13.96
CA PHE A 114 4.83 -1.70 -12.89
C PHE A 114 3.32 -1.57 -12.67
N SER A 115 2.64 -2.67 -12.35
CA SER A 115 1.27 -2.61 -11.85
C SER A 115 1.23 -1.92 -10.48
N ASN A 116 0.15 -1.20 -10.17
CA ASN A 116 0.02 -0.44 -8.92
C ASN A 116 0.22 -1.29 -7.65
N GLU A 117 -0.16 -2.56 -7.67
CA GLU A 117 0.00 -3.50 -6.54
C GLU A 117 1.44 -3.96 -6.32
N THR A 118 2.27 -3.95 -7.36
CA THR A 118 3.67 -4.44 -7.34
C THR A 118 4.64 -3.34 -7.78
N ARG A 119 4.25 -2.06 -7.73
CA ARG A 119 5.11 -0.93 -8.04
C ARG A 119 6.19 -0.84 -6.98
N ASN A 120 7.39 -1.31 -7.29
CA ASN A 120 8.57 -1.13 -6.46
C ASN A 120 9.82 -1.50 -7.27
N GLN A 121 10.85 -0.68 -7.20
CA GLN A 121 12.13 -1.01 -7.83
C GLN A 121 12.93 -2.03 -7.02
N PHE A 122 12.54 -2.33 -5.78
CA PHE A 122 13.19 -3.30 -4.91
C PHE A 122 12.29 -4.52 -4.67
N THR A 123 12.92 -5.68 -4.52
CA THR A 123 12.25 -6.91 -4.11
C THR A 123 13.23 -7.83 -3.38
N LEU A 124 12.70 -8.91 -2.83
CA LEU A 124 13.48 -10.04 -2.35
C LEU A 124 13.38 -11.21 -3.32
N VAL A 125 14.51 -11.87 -3.57
CA VAL A 125 14.58 -13.04 -4.44
C VAL A 125 13.64 -14.14 -3.93
N ASN A 126 12.89 -14.75 -4.85
CA ASN A 126 11.88 -15.79 -4.58
C ASN A 126 10.75 -15.36 -3.63
N ASN A 127 10.50 -14.06 -3.48
CA ASN A 127 9.35 -13.55 -2.74
C ASN A 127 8.12 -13.41 -3.67
N GLU A 128 7.25 -12.45 -3.38
CA GLU A 128 6.04 -12.18 -4.18
C GLU A 128 6.41 -11.84 -5.64
N PRO A 129 5.63 -12.33 -6.62
CA PRO A 129 5.90 -12.06 -8.04
C PRO A 129 5.58 -10.61 -8.41
N TYR A 130 6.12 -10.14 -9.53
CA TYR A 130 5.76 -8.86 -10.13
C TYR A 130 4.61 -8.97 -11.12
N ASP A 131 3.82 -7.91 -11.18
CA ASP A 131 2.93 -7.63 -12.30
C ASP A 131 3.33 -6.31 -12.98
N PHE A 132 3.07 -6.26 -14.27
CA PHE A 132 3.39 -5.14 -15.14
C PHE A 132 2.14 -4.74 -15.94
N THR A 133 2.18 -3.52 -16.45
CA THR A 133 1.23 -2.98 -17.43
C THR A 133 2.00 -2.58 -18.67
N LEU A 134 1.34 -2.68 -19.83
CA LEU A 134 1.93 -2.31 -21.10
C LEU A 134 0.91 -1.52 -21.90
N ARG A 135 1.29 -0.32 -22.34
CA ARG A 135 0.46 0.58 -23.13
C ARG A 135 1.13 0.82 -24.48
N ALA A 136 0.33 0.86 -25.54
CA ALA A 136 0.81 1.12 -26.89
C ALA A 136 0.34 2.50 -27.36
N PHE A 137 1.24 3.25 -27.99
CA PHE A 137 0.97 4.57 -28.51
C PHE A 137 1.24 4.59 -30.02
N GLY A 138 0.26 5.06 -30.77
CA GLY A 138 0.35 5.31 -32.21
C GLY A 138 0.62 6.79 -32.52
N PRO A 139 0.48 7.20 -33.78
CA PRO A 139 0.69 8.59 -34.20
C PRO A 139 -0.22 9.61 -33.48
N ASP A 140 -1.43 9.19 -33.09
CA ASP A 140 -2.45 10.04 -32.50
C ASP A 140 -2.54 9.93 -30.96
N GLY A 141 -1.60 9.21 -30.32
CA GLY A 141 -1.57 8.98 -28.87
C GLY A 141 -1.81 7.52 -28.48
N GLU A 142 -2.29 7.30 -27.26
CA GLU A 142 -2.56 5.94 -26.75
C GLU A 142 -3.60 5.22 -27.61
N ILE A 143 -3.36 3.93 -27.87
CA ILE A 143 -4.27 3.05 -28.61
C ILE A 143 -5.07 2.23 -27.58
N PRO A 144 -6.32 2.60 -27.25
CA PRO A 144 -7.12 1.87 -26.26
C PRO A 144 -7.66 0.55 -26.82
N GLY A 145 -7.96 -0.42 -25.96
CA GLY A 145 -8.71 -1.63 -26.33
C GLY A 145 -7.88 -2.70 -27.07
N VAL A 146 -6.56 -2.53 -27.15
CA VAL A 146 -5.65 -3.47 -27.83
C VAL A 146 -4.98 -4.45 -26.88
N GLU A 147 -5.41 -4.54 -25.62
CA GLU A 147 -4.76 -5.32 -24.56
C GLU A 147 -4.67 -6.80 -24.92
N GLU A 148 -5.71 -7.37 -25.52
CA GLU A 148 -5.71 -8.78 -25.94
C GLU A 148 -4.80 -9.04 -27.16
N GLN A 149 -4.67 -8.09 -28.09
CA GLN A 149 -3.73 -8.20 -29.21
C GLN A 149 -2.29 -8.05 -28.73
N ILE A 150 -2.05 -7.13 -27.78
CA ILE A 150 -0.77 -6.99 -27.09
C ILE A 150 -0.40 -8.32 -26.43
N LYS A 151 -1.29 -8.91 -25.61
CA LYS A 151 -1.01 -10.18 -24.91
C LYS A 151 -0.65 -11.33 -25.86
N ARG A 152 -1.30 -11.42 -27.02
CA ARG A 152 -1.00 -12.47 -28.01
C ARG A 152 0.36 -12.33 -28.67
N ASN A 153 0.85 -11.09 -28.81
CA ASN A 153 2.08 -10.76 -29.52
C ASN A 153 3.21 -10.32 -28.57
N LEU A 154 3.01 -10.47 -27.26
CA LEU A 154 3.94 -10.05 -26.22
C LEU A 154 5.09 -11.05 -26.06
N SER A 155 6.30 -10.50 -26.01
CA SER A 155 7.46 -11.11 -25.36
C SER A 155 7.93 -10.19 -24.25
N LEU A 156 7.97 -10.67 -23.01
CA LEU A 156 8.50 -9.96 -21.85
C LEU A 156 9.79 -10.66 -21.41
N GLN A 157 10.89 -9.94 -21.44
CA GLN A 157 12.16 -10.37 -20.88
C GLN A 157 12.32 -9.78 -19.48
N VAL A 158 12.60 -10.63 -18.49
CA VAL A 158 12.90 -10.27 -17.10
C VAL A 158 14.22 -10.92 -16.73
N GLY A 159 15.32 -10.21 -16.96
CA GLY A 159 16.66 -10.78 -16.89
C GLY A 159 16.83 -11.98 -17.82
N ASN A 160 17.02 -13.16 -17.23
CA ASN A 160 17.17 -14.43 -17.96
C ASN A 160 15.84 -15.16 -18.23
N VAL A 161 14.72 -14.64 -17.72
CA VAL A 161 13.39 -15.22 -17.92
C VAL A 161 12.75 -14.56 -19.14
N ASN A 162 12.20 -15.37 -20.06
CA ASN A 162 11.35 -14.89 -21.14
C ASN A 162 9.95 -15.48 -20.98
N THR A 163 8.92 -14.65 -21.13
CA THR A 163 7.51 -15.01 -20.89
C THR A 163 6.60 -14.17 -21.77
N ASN A 164 5.40 -14.66 -22.05
CA ASN A 164 4.36 -13.94 -22.80
C ASN A 164 3.24 -13.43 -21.87
N ARG A 165 3.57 -13.22 -20.59
CA ARG A 165 2.63 -12.76 -19.56
C ARG A 165 3.16 -11.50 -18.92
N LEU A 166 2.25 -10.64 -18.47
CA LEU A 166 2.58 -9.44 -17.68
C LEU A 166 2.36 -9.64 -16.17
N THR A 167 1.76 -10.75 -15.75
CA THR A 167 1.37 -10.98 -14.35
C THR A 167 1.95 -12.26 -13.80
N GLY A 168 2.19 -12.27 -12.49
CA GLY A 168 2.71 -13.42 -11.76
C GLY A 168 4.16 -13.75 -12.13
N ILE A 169 5.00 -12.74 -12.40
CA ILE A 169 6.36 -12.92 -12.87
C ILE A 169 7.32 -13.10 -11.69
N PRO A 170 7.89 -14.28 -11.47
CA PRO A 170 8.79 -14.53 -10.35
C PRO A 170 10.16 -13.90 -10.58
N ILE A 171 10.77 -13.40 -9.51
CA ILE A 171 12.15 -12.92 -9.51
C ILE A 171 13.03 -13.92 -8.80
N THR A 172 13.87 -14.63 -9.56
CA THR A 172 14.66 -15.78 -9.05
C THR A 172 16.16 -15.50 -8.97
N GLN A 173 16.61 -14.34 -9.44
CA GLN A 173 18.02 -13.92 -9.43
C GLN A 173 18.21 -12.70 -8.54
N ILE A 174 19.38 -12.62 -7.90
CA ILE A 174 19.82 -11.47 -7.09
C ILE A 174 20.53 -10.46 -8.01
N GLY A 175 20.41 -9.18 -7.69
CA GLY A 175 21.08 -8.08 -8.37
C GLY A 175 20.13 -7.21 -9.18
N LEU A 176 20.71 -6.38 -10.05
CA LEU A 176 19.97 -5.51 -10.94
C LEU A 176 19.45 -6.29 -12.14
N ILE A 177 18.14 -6.21 -12.39
CA ILE A 177 17.42 -6.96 -13.41
C ILE A 177 16.72 -5.95 -14.32
N ASP A 178 17.06 -6.01 -15.60
CA ASP A 178 16.35 -5.27 -16.63
C ASP A 178 15.09 -6.02 -17.05
N VAL A 179 14.01 -5.27 -17.24
CA VAL A 179 12.70 -5.77 -17.68
C VAL A 179 12.27 -4.99 -18.91
N GLN A 180 12.04 -5.69 -20.01
CA GLN A 180 11.68 -5.07 -21.29
C GLN A 180 10.65 -5.94 -22.01
N ALA A 181 9.65 -5.30 -22.58
CA ALA A 181 8.63 -5.94 -23.40
C ALA A 181 8.88 -5.66 -24.88
N SER A 182 8.40 -6.57 -25.73
CA SER A 182 8.31 -6.38 -27.17
C SER A 182 6.94 -6.85 -27.65
N VAL A 183 6.33 -6.06 -28.54
CA VAL A 183 5.06 -6.41 -29.21
C VAL A 183 5.24 -6.08 -30.69
N PHE A 184 4.97 -7.05 -31.57
CA PHE A 184 5.21 -6.93 -33.02
C PHE A 184 6.65 -6.49 -33.39
N GLY A 185 7.64 -6.82 -32.56
CA GLY A 185 9.03 -6.45 -32.76
C GLY A 185 9.39 -5.00 -32.39
N ILE A 186 8.43 -4.23 -31.87
CA ILE A 186 8.68 -2.92 -31.25
C ILE A 186 9.02 -3.16 -29.78
N GLU A 187 10.10 -2.55 -29.30
CA GLU A 187 10.55 -2.66 -27.91
C GLU A 187 9.96 -1.55 -27.03
N SER A 188 9.74 -1.86 -25.75
CA SER A 188 9.37 -0.88 -24.73
C SER A 188 10.59 -0.18 -24.13
N ASN A 189 10.33 0.82 -23.28
CA ASN A 189 11.29 1.26 -22.27
C ASN A 189 11.74 0.08 -21.38
N ILE A 190 12.90 0.25 -20.72
CA ILE A 190 13.46 -0.72 -19.78
C ILE A 190 13.13 -0.29 -18.35
N LEU A 191 12.47 -1.17 -17.61
CA LEU A 191 12.34 -1.05 -16.15
C LEU A 191 13.50 -1.77 -15.46
N LYS A 192 13.84 -1.32 -14.25
CA LYS A 192 14.91 -1.91 -13.45
C LYS A 192 14.38 -2.39 -12.10
N ILE A 193 14.73 -3.62 -11.75
CA ILE A 193 14.43 -4.24 -10.46
C ILE A 193 15.75 -4.56 -9.75
N ASN A 194 15.89 -4.11 -8.52
CA ASN A 194 16.95 -4.47 -7.60
C ASN A 194 16.46 -5.61 -6.70
N SER A 195 16.82 -6.84 -7.06
CA SER A 195 16.49 -8.03 -6.27
C SER A 195 17.57 -8.30 -5.24
N ARG A 196 17.18 -8.45 -3.98
CA ARG A 196 18.09 -8.66 -2.85
C ARG A 196 17.84 -10.03 -2.22
N GLN A 197 18.83 -10.52 -1.48
CA GLN A 197 18.65 -11.69 -0.63
C GLN A 197 18.06 -11.24 0.72
N ASP A 198 17.05 -11.96 1.22
CA ASP A 198 16.61 -11.75 2.61
C ASP A 198 17.70 -12.21 3.57
N VAL A 199 17.99 -11.38 4.56
CA VAL A 199 18.98 -11.63 5.59
C VAL A 199 18.24 -12.05 6.87
N SER A 200 18.51 -13.26 7.35
CA SER A 200 17.94 -13.73 8.61
C SER A 200 18.80 -13.27 9.79
N TYR A 201 18.19 -12.54 10.72
CA TYR A 201 18.81 -12.16 12.00
C TYR A 201 18.24 -13.01 13.13
N PRO A 202 19.00 -13.22 14.22
CA PRO A 202 18.43 -13.73 15.46
C PRO A 202 17.24 -12.87 15.91
N ILE A 203 16.19 -13.54 16.40
CA ILE A 203 15.04 -12.87 17.00
C ILE A 203 15.51 -12.11 18.25
N LYS A 204 15.15 -10.84 18.33
CA LYS A 204 15.40 -9.95 19.47
C LYS A 204 14.13 -9.86 20.30
N GLU A 205 14.18 -10.23 21.58
CA GLU A 205 13.00 -10.27 22.43
C GLU A 205 13.01 -9.15 23.47
N PHE A 206 11.95 -8.36 23.53
CA PHE A 206 11.81 -7.25 24.46
C PHE A 206 10.79 -7.53 25.56
N GLN A 207 11.12 -7.10 26.78
CA GLN A 207 10.15 -7.02 27.86
C GLN A 207 9.39 -5.68 27.78
N VAL A 208 8.08 -5.74 27.78
CA VAL A 208 7.19 -4.59 27.73
C VAL A 208 6.48 -4.41 29.07
N VAL A 209 6.50 -3.19 29.58
CA VAL A 209 5.72 -2.77 30.75
C VAL A 209 4.74 -1.67 30.34
N PHE A 210 3.47 -1.89 30.65
CA PHE A 210 2.39 -0.93 30.49
C PHE A 210 2.18 -0.14 31.78
N HIS A 211 2.40 1.15 31.73
CA HIS A 211 2.15 2.09 32.81
C HIS A 211 0.71 2.62 32.72
N VAL A 212 -0.10 2.30 33.73
CA VAL A 212 -1.52 2.67 33.78
C VAL A 212 -1.74 3.63 34.93
N PHE A 213 -2.31 4.80 34.65
CA PHE A 213 -2.72 5.74 35.70
C PHE A 213 -3.98 5.23 36.42
N SER A 214 -3.87 5.01 37.74
CA SER A 214 -4.91 4.34 38.55
C SER A 214 -6.27 5.02 38.56
N ASN A 215 -6.31 6.32 38.26
CA ASN A 215 -7.49 7.16 38.27
C ASN A 215 -8.09 7.40 36.88
N LEU A 216 -7.48 6.86 35.81
CA LEU A 216 -7.96 7.04 34.44
C LEU A 216 -8.98 5.95 34.06
N PHE A 217 -8.58 4.68 34.19
CA PHE A 217 -9.41 3.53 33.80
C PHE A 217 -8.88 2.22 34.40
N THR A 218 -9.68 1.15 34.31
CA THR A 218 -9.32 -0.20 34.79
C THR A 218 -9.30 -1.19 33.61
N PRO A 219 -8.13 -1.45 32.99
CA PRO A 219 -7.99 -2.42 31.91
C PRO A 219 -8.11 -3.87 32.38
N SER A 220 -8.51 -4.77 31.48
CA SER A 220 -8.36 -6.21 31.68
C SER A 220 -6.95 -6.68 31.30
N GLN A 221 -6.44 -7.72 31.97
CA GLN A 221 -5.16 -8.35 31.61
C GLN A 221 -5.13 -8.78 30.12
N SER A 222 -6.23 -9.33 29.64
CA SER A 222 -6.38 -9.81 28.26
C SER A 222 -6.19 -8.70 27.21
N SER A 223 -6.50 -7.44 27.54
CA SER A 223 -6.30 -6.32 26.61
C SER A 223 -4.83 -6.10 26.30
N PHE A 224 -3.95 -6.18 27.32
CA PHE A 224 -2.49 -6.09 27.13
C PHE A 224 -1.92 -7.28 26.38
N GLU A 225 -2.38 -8.49 26.70
CA GLU A 225 -1.98 -9.71 25.99
C GLU A 225 -2.35 -9.65 24.50
N SER A 226 -3.54 -9.13 24.19
CA SER A 226 -3.99 -8.93 22.80
C SER A 226 -3.07 -7.98 22.05
N GLN A 227 -2.73 -6.82 22.64
CA GLN A 227 -1.85 -5.83 22.01
C GLN A 227 -0.45 -6.39 21.73
N ILE A 228 0.12 -7.15 22.68
CA ILE A 228 1.41 -7.83 22.50
C ILE A 228 1.32 -8.90 21.40
N ASN A 229 0.26 -9.71 21.40
CA ASN A 229 0.07 -10.75 20.39
C ASN A 229 -0.04 -10.16 18.98
N SER A 230 -0.87 -9.13 18.80
CA SER A 230 -1.03 -8.45 17.51
C SER A 230 0.26 -7.81 17.03
N SER A 231 1.02 -7.18 17.93
CA SER A 231 2.36 -6.64 17.61
C SER A 231 3.33 -7.74 17.17
N ASN A 232 3.33 -8.90 17.84
CA ASN A 232 4.16 -10.03 17.40
C ASN A 232 3.75 -10.59 16.03
N ILE A 233 2.44 -10.61 15.71
CA ILE A 233 1.97 -11.02 14.38
C ILE A 233 2.42 -9.99 13.32
N ALA A 234 2.32 -8.69 13.60
CA ALA A 234 2.81 -7.63 12.71
C ALA A 234 4.32 -7.75 12.44
N PHE A 235 5.14 -7.81 13.50
CA PHE A 235 6.61 -7.88 13.38
C PHE A 235 7.13 -9.23 12.84
N SER A 236 6.31 -10.30 12.84
CA SER A 236 6.65 -11.57 12.19
C SER A 236 6.29 -11.63 10.70
N GLY A 237 5.65 -10.59 10.15
CA GLY A 237 5.09 -10.62 8.80
C GLY A 237 3.91 -11.61 8.66
N GLY A 238 3.23 -11.88 9.78
CA GLY A 238 2.12 -12.83 9.88
C GLY A 238 0.77 -12.26 9.46
N ILE A 239 0.63 -10.93 9.35
CA ILE A 239 -0.62 -10.31 8.92
C ILE A 239 -0.87 -10.62 7.44
N ARG A 240 -2.15 -10.86 7.11
CA ARG A 240 -2.65 -11.02 5.75
C ARG A 240 -3.75 -10.01 5.53
N SER A 241 -3.65 -9.27 4.44
CA SER A 241 -4.64 -8.28 4.03
C SER A 241 -5.50 -8.80 2.88
N SER A 242 -6.48 -7.99 2.48
CA SER A 242 -7.24 -8.18 1.23
C SER A 242 -6.44 -7.81 -0.02
N PHE A 243 -5.29 -7.16 0.14
CA PHE A 243 -4.40 -6.77 -0.95
C PHE A 243 -3.38 -7.87 -1.21
N ARG A 244 -2.74 -7.81 -2.38
CA ARG A 244 -1.55 -8.60 -2.64
C ARG A 244 -0.46 -8.23 -1.63
N ARG A 245 0.26 -9.24 -1.15
CA ARG A 245 1.37 -9.04 -0.22
C ARG A 245 2.47 -8.21 -0.87
N ASN A 246 3.04 -7.28 -0.11
CA ASN A 246 4.13 -6.43 -0.57
C ASN A 246 5.40 -7.25 -0.93
N LEU A 247 6.04 -6.88 -2.04
CA LEU A 247 7.25 -7.51 -2.59
C LEU A 247 8.45 -7.55 -1.62
N ASN A 248 8.49 -6.62 -0.66
CA ASN A 248 9.54 -6.45 0.32
C ASN A 248 9.11 -6.84 1.74
N ALA A 249 7.91 -7.42 1.92
CA ALA A 249 7.44 -7.83 3.23
C ALA A 249 8.32 -8.94 3.83
N VAL A 250 8.75 -8.75 5.08
CA VAL A 250 9.64 -9.69 5.80
C VAL A 250 9.19 -9.93 7.24
N ASP A 251 9.76 -10.95 7.89
CA ASP A 251 9.83 -11.00 9.35
C ASP A 251 10.88 -9.97 9.82
N ALA A 252 10.43 -8.97 10.57
CA ALA A 252 11.27 -7.89 11.08
C ALA A 252 12.24 -8.35 12.19
N GLY A 253 12.03 -9.53 12.76
CA GLY A 253 12.97 -10.15 13.73
C GLY A 253 12.88 -9.62 15.16
N PHE A 254 11.81 -8.89 15.50
CA PHE A 254 11.56 -8.40 16.86
C PHE A 254 10.33 -9.06 17.47
N ARG A 255 10.42 -9.41 18.75
CA ARG A 255 9.32 -10.00 19.53
C ARG A 255 9.18 -9.31 20.87
N PHE A 256 7.96 -9.33 21.39
CA PHE A 256 7.56 -8.61 22.59
C PHE A 256 6.89 -9.56 23.57
N LYS A 257 7.21 -9.42 24.84
CA LYS A 257 6.55 -10.14 25.93
C LYS A 257 6.22 -9.19 27.08
N LEU A 258 5.10 -9.45 27.76
CA LEU A 258 4.80 -8.75 29.00
C LEU A 258 5.87 -9.06 30.06
N ALA A 259 6.40 -8.01 30.69
CA ALA A 259 7.29 -8.13 31.85
C ALA A 259 6.61 -8.94 32.96
N ASP A 260 7.33 -9.80 33.67
CA ASP A 260 6.81 -10.57 34.81
C ASP A 260 7.42 -10.17 36.15
N ARG A 261 8.43 -9.27 36.13
CA ARG A 261 9.13 -8.77 37.31
C ARG A 261 9.22 -7.26 37.33
N ASN A 262 9.06 -6.71 38.53
CA ASN A 262 9.33 -5.32 38.86
C ASN A 262 10.85 -5.01 38.74
N PRO A 263 11.24 -3.72 38.72
CA PRO A 263 12.66 -3.33 38.68
C PRO A 263 13.51 -3.85 39.84
N ASP A 264 12.89 -4.18 40.98
CA ASP A 264 13.56 -4.77 42.15
C ASP A 264 13.70 -6.31 42.05
N GLY A 265 13.23 -6.92 40.96
CA GLY A 265 13.27 -8.36 40.69
C GLY A 265 12.10 -9.16 41.28
N SER A 266 11.23 -8.54 42.09
CA SER A 266 10.02 -9.18 42.61
C SER A 266 9.01 -9.47 41.51
N LEU A 267 8.18 -10.51 41.69
CA LEU A 267 7.11 -10.82 40.73
C LEU A 267 6.05 -9.72 40.72
N MET A 268 5.58 -9.36 39.53
CA MET A 268 4.50 -8.39 39.36
C MET A 268 3.16 -8.98 39.81
N GLU A 269 2.31 -8.18 40.47
CA GLU A 269 0.94 -8.56 40.82
C GLU A 269 0.10 -8.84 39.57
N THR A 270 0.28 -8.01 38.55
CA THR A 270 -0.36 -8.14 37.24
C THR A 270 0.75 -8.11 36.18
N LYS A 271 0.93 -9.22 35.46
CA LYS A 271 2.02 -9.36 34.49
C LYS A 271 1.96 -8.24 33.45
N GLY A 272 3.06 -7.50 33.32
CA GLY A 272 3.26 -6.42 32.35
C GLY A 272 2.57 -5.12 32.70
N VAL A 273 1.94 -5.00 33.88
CA VAL A 273 1.19 -3.80 34.27
C VAL A 273 1.80 -3.15 35.50
N ASN A 274 2.28 -1.92 35.35
CA ASN A 274 2.67 -1.03 36.43
C ASN A 274 1.56 0.01 36.65
N ARG A 275 1.04 0.13 37.89
CA ARG A 275 0.00 1.10 38.22
C ARG A 275 0.61 2.34 38.85
N ILE A 276 0.48 3.49 38.18
CA ILE A 276 0.94 4.78 38.68
C ILE A 276 -0.20 5.45 39.43
N MET A 277 0.01 5.69 40.72
CA MET A 277 -0.93 6.43 41.55
C MET A 277 -0.81 7.93 41.26
N SER A 278 -1.93 8.55 40.89
CA SER A 278 -2.03 10.00 40.71
C SER A 278 -3.30 10.54 41.39
N ASN A 279 -3.19 11.71 42.01
CA ASN A 279 -4.32 12.45 42.57
C ASN A 279 -5.01 13.36 41.53
N LYS A 280 -4.39 13.55 40.36
CA LYS A 280 -4.89 14.37 39.25
C LYS A 280 -5.19 13.47 38.04
N VAL A 281 -6.37 13.61 37.45
CA VAL A 281 -6.70 12.99 36.16
C VAL A 281 -6.19 13.93 35.07
N PHE A 282 -5.26 13.44 34.24
CA PHE A 282 -4.72 14.21 33.13
C PHE A 282 -5.55 13.93 31.87
N LEU A 283 -6.15 14.99 31.32
CA LEU A 283 -6.92 14.95 30.07
C LEU A 283 -6.21 15.66 28.91
N ASP A 284 -5.10 16.33 29.21
CA ASP A 284 -4.22 16.96 28.23
C ASP A 284 -2.89 16.19 28.21
N ALA A 285 -2.60 15.53 27.08
CA ALA A 285 -1.39 14.74 26.90
C ALA A 285 -0.13 15.63 26.79
N GLN A 286 -0.31 16.95 26.60
CA GLN A 286 0.75 17.94 26.55
C GLN A 286 1.02 18.61 27.91
N ASP A 287 0.32 18.20 28.98
CA ASP A 287 0.53 18.70 30.34
C ASP A 287 1.98 18.44 30.79
N GLN A 288 2.69 19.50 31.19
CA GLN A 288 4.08 19.42 31.64
C GLN A 288 4.25 18.60 32.92
N GLU A 289 3.26 18.62 33.82
CA GLU A 289 3.26 17.81 35.03
C GLU A 289 3.12 16.33 34.68
N LEU A 290 2.29 16.00 33.68
CA LEU A 290 2.16 14.63 33.16
C LEU A 290 3.48 14.16 32.54
N LEU A 291 4.13 14.99 31.71
CA LEU A 291 5.43 14.65 31.11
C LEU A 291 6.48 14.36 32.19
N GLN A 292 6.56 15.20 33.23
CA GLN A 292 7.46 15.01 34.35
C GLN A 292 7.14 13.74 35.15
N LEU A 293 5.86 13.46 35.40
CA LEU A 293 5.41 12.25 36.08
C LEU A 293 5.80 10.99 35.30
N LYS A 294 5.60 10.98 33.97
CA LYS A 294 5.99 9.87 33.10
C LYS A 294 7.49 9.64 33.13
N PHE A 295 8.28 10.70 32.97
CA PHE A 295 9.74 10.62 33.04
C PHE A 295 10.26 10.07 34.38
N ASN A 296 9.66 10.51 35.50
CA ASN A 296 10.00 10.00 36.84
C ASN A 296 9.57 8.54 37.06
N SER A 297 8.53 8.09 36.35
CA SER A 297 7.95 6.74 36.49
C SER A 297 8.55 5.69 35.54
N LEU A 298 9.44 6.10 34.62
CA LEU A 298 10.13 5.19 33.71
C LEU A 298 10.88 4.11 34.48
N TRP A 299 10.64 2.86 34.09
CA TRP A 299 11.52 1.75 34.41
C TRP A 299 12.75 1.81 33.51
N ASP A 300 13.83 1.12 33.91
CA ASP A 300 15.10 1.14 33.17
C ASP A 300 14.89 0.82 31.68
N PRO A 301 15.05 1.81 30.78
CA PRO A 301 14.83 1.59 29.36
C PRO A 301 15.80 0.56 28.78
N SER A 302 16.94 0.33 29.43
CA SER A 302 17.91 -0.72 29.04
C SER A 302 17.43 -2.13 29.36
N GLN A 303 16.27 -2.28 30.01
CA GLN A 303 15.68 -3.57 30.41
C GLN A 303 14.23 -3.72 29.93
N TYR A 304 13.50 -2.62 29.80
CA TYR A 304 12.08 -2.61 29.48
C TYR A 304 11.74 -1.58 28.40
N ILE A 305 10.84 -1.94 27.50
CA ILE A 305 10.08 -0.97 26.70
C ILE A 305 8.97 -0.43 27.59
N ASN A 306 9.02 0.87 27.85
CA ASN A 306 8.04 1.59 28.66
C ASN A 306 6.89 2.07 27.77
N VAL A 307 5.67 1.57 28.01
CA VAL A 307 4.46 1.95 27.28
C VAL A 307 3.48 2.62 28.23
N PHE A 308 3.13 3.88 28.03
CA PHE A 308 2.18 4.60 28.87
C PHE A 308 0.78 4.58 28.27
N ILE A 309 -0.23 4.33 29.12
CA ILE A 309 -1.62 4.40 28.71
C ILE A 309 -2.26 5.65 29.29
N GLU A 310 -2.69 6.57 28.41
CA GLU A 310 -3.21 7.89 28.79
C GLU A 310 -4.38 8.34 27.90
N ASP A 311 -4.96 9.51 28.19
CA ASP A 311 -5.98 10.13 27.34
C ASP A 311 -5.30 11.02 26.29
N LEU A 312 -5.37 10.61 25.02
CA LEU A 312 -4.77 11.32 23.89
C LEU A 312 -5.78 12.19 23.13
N SER A 313 -6.99 12.41 23.67
CA SER A 313 -8.03 13.21 23.01
C SER A 313 -7.59 14.63 22.65
N SER A 314 -6.76 15.25 23.49
CA SER A 314 -6.18 16.58 23.27
C SER A 314 -5.25 16.65 22.05
N LEU A 315 -4.64 15.52 21.66
CA LEU A 315 -3.78 15.42 20.48
C LEU A 315 -4.52 14.95 19.23
N GLN A 316 -5.73 14.38 19.37
CA GLN A 316 -6.42 13.66 18.30
C GLN A 316 -5.55 12.54 17.72
N ALA A 317 -4.85 11.82 18.60
CA ALA A 317 -3.91 10.76 18.28
C ALA A 317 -4.35 9.43 18.90
N ALA A 318 -4.00 8.30 18.28
CA ALA A 318 -4.16 6.98 18.91
C ALA A 318 -2.90 6.53 19.66
N GLY A 319 -1.75 7.09 19.30
CA GLY A 319 -0.47 6.81 19.92
C GLY A 319 0.59 7.86 19.58
N TYR A 320 1.73 7.76 20.25
CA TYR A 320 2.95 8.45 19.88
C TYR A 320 4.17 7.70 20.43
N ALA A 321 5.35 7.95 19.86
CA ALA A 321 6.61 7.40 20.36
C ALA A 321 7.75 8.41 20.27
N TYR A 322 8.71 8.28 21.17
CA TYR A 322 9.99 9.00 21.06
C TYR A 322 10.98 8.18 20.25
N LEU A 323 11.57 8.81 19.23
CA LEU A 323 12.70 8.23 18.51
C LEU A 323 13.91 8.05 19.44
N PRO A 324 14.72 7.00 19.25
CA PRO A 324 15.93 6.81 20.03
C PRO A 324 17.06 7.76 19.57
N PHE A 325 17.85 8.25 20.53
CA PHE A 325 19.20 8.76 20.22
C PHE A 325 20.15 7.58 20.03
N LEU A 326 21.16 7.79 19.21
CA LEU A 326 22.15 6.78 18.88
C LEU A 326 23.49 7.07 19.54
N THR A 327 24.34 6.05 19.63
CA THR A 327 25.74 6.17 20.06
C THR A 327 26.69 6.34 18.87
N SER A 328 26.17 6.33 17.63
CA SER A 328 26.93 6.47 16.40
C SER A 328 26.06 7.04 15.26
N PRO A 329 26.63 7.71 14.24
CA PRO A 329 25.88 8.32 13.14
C PRO A 329 25.48 7.33 12.03
N VAL A 330 25.33 6.04 12.33
CA VAL A 330 25.18 4.97 11.31
C VAL A 330 23.76 4.82 10.74
N VAL A 331 22.77 5.52 11.32
CA VAL A 331 21.38 5.51 10.86
C VAL A 331 20.95 6.92 10.51
N GLY A 332 20.59 7.15 9.24
CA GLY A 332 20.15 8.46 8.75
C GLY A 332 18.89 8.96 9.48
N GLY A 333 18.80 10.28 9.65
CA GLY A 333 17.68 10.97 10.29
C GLY A 333 17.70 10.98 11.82
N LEU A 334 18.44 10.06 12.46
CA LEU A 334 18.53 9.98 13.91
C LEU A 334 19.78 10.69 14.45
N ASN A 335 19.63 11.40 15.56
CA ASN A 335 20.69 12.17 16.17
C ASN A 335 21.62 11.27 17.01
N PRO A 336 22.94 11.30 16.77
CA PRO A 336 23.90 10.63 17.65
C PRO A 336 24.26 11.51 18.86
N ILE A 337 24.45 10.86 20.01
CA ILE A 337 25.09 11.40 21.20
C ILE A 337 26.33 10.55 21.46
N LEU A 338 27.49 11.14 21.27
CA LEU A 338 28.78 10.45 21.29
C LEU A 338 29.41 10.37 22.70
N GLU A 339 28.66 10.75 23.74
CA GLU A 339 29.12 10.77 25.12
C GLU A 339 28.84 9.42 25.82
N GLU A 340 29.89 8.75 26.30
CA GLU A 340 29.82 7.40 26.88
C GLU A 340 29.07 7.34 28.23
N ASP A 341 28.99 8.45 28.98
CA ASP A 341 28.36 8.54 30.31
C ASP A 341 27.07 9.41 30.27
N THR A 342 26.31 9.32 29.18
CA THR A 342 25.07 10.09 29.00
C THR A 342 24.03 9.70 30.05
N GLU A 343 23.42 10.69 30.72
CA GLU A 343 22.24 10.48 31.56
C GLU A 343 20.97 10.50 30.69
N LEU A 344 19.93 9.76 31.06
CA LEU A 344 18.63 9.84 30.38
C LEU A 344 18.02 11.22 30.65
N PHE A 345 17.90 12.05 29.61
CA PHE A 345 17.31 13.39 29.68
C PHE A 345 15.96 13.49 28.97
N TYR A 346 15.43 12.40 28.42
CA TYR A 346 14.15 12.40 27.72
C TYR A 346 13.41 11.07 27.91
N PRO A 347 12.08 11.03 27.73
CA PRO A 347 11.31 9.83 28.03
C PRO A 347 11.31 8.86 26.85
N ILE A 348 12.25 7.91 26.84
CA ILE A 348 12.29 6.81 25.85
C ILE A 348 11.10 5.88 26.09
N MET A 349 10.01 6.12 25.38
CA MET A 349 8.73 5.48 25.62
C MET A 349 7.82 5.48 24.39
N VAL A 350 6.80 4.65 24.47
CA VAL A 350 5.59 4.71 23.65
C VAL A 350 4.44 5.17 24.53
N ALA A 351 3.47 5.90 23.96
CA ALA A 351 2.19 6.14 24.59
C ALA A 351 1.05 5.70 23.68
N LEU A 352 -0.02 5.19 24.29
CA LEU A 352 -1.22 4.73 23.62
C LEU A 352 -2.46 5.28 24.29
N ASP A 353 -3.49 5.52 23.49
CA ASP A 353 -4.76 5.97 23.99
C ASP A 353 -5.48 4.85 24.79
N TYR A 354 -5.98 5.19 25.98
CA TYR A 354 -6.67 4.23 26.87
C TYR A 354 -7.89 3.57 26.24
N ARG A 355 -8.49 4.18 25.22
CA ARG A 355 -9.68 3.67 24.51
C ARG A 355 -9.38 2.42 23.67
N LEU A 356 -8.12 2.15 23.36
CA LEU A 356 -7.66 0.88 22.78
C LEU A 356 -7.81 -0.29 23.78
N PHE A 357 -7.81 0.00 25.08
CA PHE A 357 -7.81 -1.02 26.15
C PHE A 357 -9.17 -1.21 26.82
N ASN A 358 -10.14 -0.33 26.54
CA ASN A 358 -11.51 -0.44 27.06
C ASN A 358 -12.54 -0.85 25.99
N GLY A 359 -12.07 -1.14 24.76
CA GLY A 359 -12.89 -1.62 23.65
C GLY A 359 -13.63 -0.55 22.86
N GLN A 360 -13.38 0.74 23.11
CA GLN A 360 -13.95 1.85 22.34
C GLN A 360 -13.30 1.98 20.95
N TYR A 361 -12.00 1.70 20.85
CA TYR A 361 -11.29 1.58 19.58
C TYR A 361 -10.80 0.15 19.38
N ARG A 362 -10.94 -0.36 18.16
CA ARG A 362 -10.44 -1.67 17.76
C ARG A 362 -9.49 -1.50 16.60
N ASP A 363 -8.29 -1.03 16.93
CA ASP A 363 -7.15 -1.12 16.04
C ASP A 363 -6.02 -1.82 16.81
N ASP A 364 -5.74 -3.04 16.38
CA ASP A 364 -4.77 -3.92 17.02
C ASP A 364 -3.33 -3.64 16.55
N ASN A 365 -3.13 -2.71 15.61
CA ASN A 365 -1.84 -2.41 15.00
C ASN A 365 -1.22 -1.09 15.47
N VAL A 366 -1.93 -0.28 16.28
CA VAL A 366 -1.40 0.99 16.79
C VAL A 366 -0.11 0.75 17.58
N LEU A 367 -0.08 -0.22 18.50
CA LEU A 367 1.14 -0.54 19.23
C LEU A 367 2.27 -0.98 18.27
N ALA A 368 1.97 -1.74 17.22
CA ALA A 368 2.98 -2.16 16.25
C ALA A 368 3.58 -0.97 15.49
N HIS A 369 2.75 -0.01 15.09
CA HIS A 369 3.17 1.25 14.47
C HIS A 369 4.07 2.07 15.41
N GLU A 370 3.63 2.29 16.65
CA GLU A 370 4.41 3.06 17.62
C GLU A 370 5.72 2.36 18.00
N LEU A 371 5.74 1.02 18.04
CA LEU A 371 6.97 0.25 18.21
C LEU A 371 7.91 0.39 17.01
N GLY A 372 7.37 0.57 15.80
CA GLY A 372 8.16 0.94 14.62
C GLY A 372 8.91 2.25 14.83
N HIS A 373 8.22 3.30 15.33
CA HIS A 373 8.86 4.56 15.71
C HIS A 373 9.86 4.40 16.87
N TYR A 374 9.51 3.64 17.91
CA TYR A 374 10.43 3.33 19.01
C TYR A 374 11.74 2.67 18.50
N LEU A 375 11.64 1.84 17.45
CA LEU A 375 12.75 1.21 16.76
C LEU A 375 13.33 2.06 15.61
N GLY A 376 12.97 3.35 15.55
CA GLY A 376 13.60 4.36 14.71
C GLY A 376 13.06 4.49 13.29
N LEU A 377 11.91 3.89 12.98
CA LEU A 377 11.23 4.11 11.70
C LEU A 377 10.54 5.48 11.66
N TYR A 378 10.48 6.08 10.48
CA TYR A 378 9.66 7.25 10.20
C TYR A 378 8.35 6.84 9.51
N HIS A 379 7.40 7.76 9.42
CA HIS A 379 6.25 7.57 8.56
C HIS A 379 6.69 7.47 7.10
N THR A 380 6.10 6.56 6.32
CA THR A 380 6.38 6.42 4.88
C THR A 380 6.02 7.69 4.08
N PHE A 381 5.18 8.56 4.65
CA PHE A 381 4.74 9.83 4.07
C PHE A 381 5.53 11.06 4.56
N GLN A 382 6.77 10.86 5.04
CA GLN A 382 7.57 11.90 5.68
C GLN A 382 7.74 13.16 4.81
N ASP A 383 8.41 13.02 3.66
CA ASP A 383 8.59 14.05 2.65
C ASP A 383 9.03 13.44 1.30
N CYS A 384 9.13 14.30 0.28
CA CYS A 384 9.60 13.91 -1.05
C CYS A 384 11.09 14.18 -1.29
N GLN A 385 11.85 14.59 -0.27
CA GLN A 385 13.27 14.93 -0.41
C GLN A 385 14.16 13.79 0.09
N THR A 386 13.95 13.38 1.34
CA THR A 386 14.67 12.29 2.00
C THR A 386 13.83 11.04 2.19
N GLY A 387 12.50 11.17 2.18
CA GLY A 387 11.62 10.04 2.48
C GLY A 387 11.75 9.59 3.93
N ASP A 388 11.50 8.30 4.19
CA ASP A 388 11.60 7.66 5.51
C ASP A 388 12.95 6.94 5.74
N PHE A 389 13.94 7.21 4.88
CA PHE A 389 15.27 6.56 4.87
C PHE A 389 15.24 5.04 4.62
N CYS A 390 14.17 4.52 4.01
CA CYS A 390 14.08 3.15 3.52
C CYS A 390 13.83 3.24 2.00
N ASP A 391 14.69 2.62 1.18
CA ASP A 391 14.59 2.81 -0.28
C ASP A 391 13.46 1.96 -0.89
N ASP A 392 13.08 0.86 -0.23
CA ASP A 392 12.03 -0.04 -0.65
C ASP A 392 10.61 0.37 -0.20
N THR A 393 10.46 1.51 0.47
CA THR A 393 9.18 2.17 0.76
C THR A 393 8.98 3.31 -0.22
N GLN A 394 7.79 3.39 -0.82
CA GLN A 394 7.48 4.48 -1.74
C GLN A 394 7.22 5.78 -0.97
N SER A 395 8.16 6.72 -1.06
CA SER A 395 8.02 8.05 -0.47
C SER A 395 6.84 8.80 -1.08
N HIS A 396 6.04 9.42 -0.22
CA HIS A 396 4.87 10.20 -0.61
C HIS A 396 4.56 11.27 0.43
N THR A 397 3.53 12.09 0.20
CA THR A 397 3.00 13.02 1.19
C THR A 397 1.59 12.62 1.58
N LEU A 398 1.21 12.86 2.83
CA LEU A 398 -0.13 12.54 3.30
C LEU A 398 -1.18 13.44 2.60
N PRO A 399 -2.28 12.88 2.09
CA PRO A 399 -3.35 13.69 1.50
C PRO A 399 -3.96 14.67 2.52
N SER A 400 -4.21 15.91 2.08
CA SER A 400 -4.85 16.94 2.92
C SER A 400 -6.32 16.60 3.21
N ASN A 401 -6.99 15.90 2.30
CA ASN A 401 -8.36 15.45 2.49
C ASN A 401 -8.42 14.21 3.40
N GLN A 402 -9.02 14.36 4.58
CA GLN A 402 -9.20 13.30 5.57
C GLN A 402 -9.96 12.08 5.03
N SER A 403 -10.88 12.25 4.08
CA SER A 403 -11.68 11.12 3.56
C SER A 403 -10.86 10.12 2.73
N ILE A 404 -9.72 10.55 2.19
CA ILE A 404 -8.80 9.69 1.43
C ILE A 404 -7.49 9.44 2.18
N ARG A 405 -7.31 10.05 3.37
CA ARG A 405 -6.13 9.84 4.21
C ARG A 405 -5.93 8.37 4.48
N PHE A 406 -6.99 7.65 4.85
CA PHE A 406 -6.94 6.22 5.20
C PHE A 406 -7.05 5.27 4.00
N SER A 407 -7.01 5.81 2.78
CA SER A 407 -7.01 4.99 1.55
C SER A 407 -5.66 4.34 1.35
N ASN A 408 -5.67 3.02 1.07
CA ASN A 408 -4.49 2.28 0.63
C ASN A 408 -3.98 2.73 -0.75
N ASN A 409 -4.84 3.35 -1.58
CA ASN A 409 -4.41 3.98 -2.83
C ASN A 409 -3.59 5.23 -2.52
N ARG A 410 -2.31 5.19 -2.86
CA ARG A 410 -1.36 6.28 -2.70
C ARG A 410 -0.83 6.74 -4.06
N THR A 411 -0.25 7.93 -4.05
CA THR A 411 0.52 8.48 -5.17
C THR A 411 1.88 8.85 -4.62
N ASN A 412 2.93 8.26 -5.18
CA ASN A 412 4.29 8.53 -4.73
C ASN A 412 4.74 9.95 -5.17
N CYS A 413 5.90 10.38 -4.67
CA CYS A 413 6.47 11.68 -5.00
C CYS A 413 6.84 11.85 -6.50
N SER A 414 6.87 10.77 -7.27
CA SER A 414 7.05 10.77 -8.73
C SER A 414 5.71 10.83 -9.49
N ASN A 415 4.59 11.08 -8.80
CA ASN A 415 3.22 11.08 -9.33
C ASN A 415 2.74 9.72 -9.87
N GLU A 416 3.29 8.62 -9.37
CA GLU A 416 2.88 7.28 -9.78
C GLU A 416 1.93 6.65 -8.76
N PRO A 417 0.80 6.08 -9.20
CA PRO A 417 -0.14 5.41 -8.30
C PRO A 417 0.40 4.06 -7.82
N TYR A 418 0.16 3.75 -6.55
CA TYR A 418 0.49 2.44 -5.97
C TYR A 418 -0.43 2.10 -4.80
N ILE A 419 -0.38 0.85 -4.36
CA ILE A 419 -1.08 0.37 -3.17
C ILE A 419 -0.11 0.30 -2.00
N SER A 420 -0.33 1.12 -0.98
CA SER A 420 0.38 1.04 0.30
C SER A 420 -0.33 0.06 1.23
N THR A 421 0.43 -0.77 1.94
CA THR A 421 -0.05 -1.64 3.03
C THR A 421 0.94 -1.63 4.22
N ASN A 422 1.81 -0.62 4.28
CA ASN A 422 2.88 -0.54 5.26
C ASN A 422 2.35 -0.12 6.65
N PHE A 423 2.87 -0.72 7.73
CA PHE A 423 2.48 -0.33 9.09
C PHE A 423 2.79 1.13 9.40
N MET A 424 3.81 1.75 8.80
CA MET A 424 4.22 3.13 9.05
C MET A 424 3.49 4.16 8.16
N ASP A 425 2.31 3.81 7.65
CA ASP A 425 1.41 4.67 6.88
C ASP A 425 0.06 4.82 7.62
N TYR A 426 -0.70 5.88 7.34
CA TYR A 426 -2.07 6.06 7.86
C TYR A 426 -3.07 5.54 6.85
N ILE A 427 -3.30 4.23 6.89
CA ILE A 427 -4.15 3.52 5.94
C ILE A 427 -5.01 2.49 6.66
N SER A 428 -6.14 2.15 6.06
CA SER A 428 -7.13 1.26 6.69
C SER A 428 -6.69 -0.20 6.81
N VAL A 429 -5.85 -0.67 5.89
CA VAL A 429 -5.41 -2.07 5.84
C VAL A 429 -3.89 -2.12 5.77
N VAL A 430 -3.26 -2.79 6.73
CA VAL A 430 -1.80 -2.90 6.84
C VAL A 430 -1.40 -4.37 6.92
N ASP A 431 -0.22 -4.72 6.42
CA ASP A 431 0.29 -6.10 6.49
C ASP A 431 1.81 -6.28 6.53
N ASN A 432 2.60 -5.20 6.41
CA ASN A 432 4.06 -5.36 6.32
C ASN A 432 4.88 -4.25 6.98
N PHE A 433 6.04 -4.69 7.49
CA PHE A 433 7.28 -3.94 7.45
C PHE A 433 8.12 -4.44 6.27
N THR A 434 8.89 -3.55 5.66
CA THR A 434 9.76 -3.89 4.54
C THR A 434 11.14 -4.38 4.97
N PHE A 435 11.93 -4.87 4.02
CA PHE A 435 13.31 -5.31 4.26
C PHE A 435 14.18 -4.15 4.75
N ASP A 436 14.12 -2.97 4.14
CA ASP A 436 14.94 -1.83 4.58
C ASP A 436 14.50 -1.29 5.94
N GLN A 437 13.20 -1.36 6.26
CA GLN A 437 12.70 -1.07 7.61
C GLN A 437 13.27 -2.04 8.65
N LYS A 438 13.35 -3.35 8.34
CA LYS A 438 14.00 -4.36 9.20
C LYS A 438 15.49 -4.08 9.40
N GLU A 439 16.22 -3.76 8.34
CA GLU A 439 17.64 -3.39 8.39
C GLU A 439 17.84 -2.15 9.27
N ARG A 440 17.01 -1.13 9.06
CA ARG A 440 17.03 0.11 9.84
C ARG A 440 16.80 -0.15 11.32
N MET A 441 15.72 -0.86 11.67
CA MET A 441 15.41 -1.20 13.07
C MET A 441 16.53 -2.03 13.71
N THR A 442 17.17 -2.93 12.96
CA THR A 442 18.31 -3.72 13.45
C THR A 442 19.51 -2.84 13.77
N LYS A 443 19.86 -1.89 12.89
CA LYS A 443 20.93 -0.93 13.18
C LYS A 443 20.60 -0.03 14.37
N VAL A 444 19.34 0.38 14.51
CA VAL A 444 18.87 1.14 15.68
C VAL A 444 19.02 0.30 16.94
N TYR A 445 18.58 -0.95 16.96
CA TYR A 445 18.77 -1.85 18.11
C TYR A 445 20.24 -1.95 18.53
N GLU A 446 21.16 -2.05 17.57
CA GLU A 446 22.60 -2.18 17.84
C GLU A 446 23.21 -0.89 18.41
N ASN A 447 22.71 0.27 18.00
CA ASN A 447 23.38 1.57 18.25
C ASN A 447 22.59 2.52 19.16
N ALA A 448 21.33 2.24 19.48
CA ALA A 448 20.49 3.10 20.29
C ALA A 448 20.96 3.16 21.75
N LEU A 449 20.90 4.35 22.31
CA LEU A 449 21.18 4.61 23.72
C LEU A 449 20.02 4.03 24.56
N PHE A 450 20.37 3.28 25.61
CA PHE A 450 19.42 2.64 26.52
C PHE A 450 18.38 1.70 25.89
N MET A 451 18.61 1.17 24.69
CA MET A 451 17.74 0.13 24.13
C MET A 451 17.89 -1.18 24.93
N PRO A 452 16.80 -1.91 25.25
CA PRO A 452 16.94 -3.21 25.89
C PRO A 452 17.68 -4.19 24.98
N LYS A 453 18.79 -4.77 25.46
CA LYS A 453 19.59 -5.72 24.68
C LYS A 453 19.60 -7.09 25.36
N ASP A 454 19.52 -8.14 24.54
CA ASP A 454 19.63 -9.52 24.98
C ASP A 454 21.11 -9.84 25.26
N PHE A 455 21.63 -9.38 26.40
CA PHE A 455 22.74 -10.08 27.02
C PHE A 455 22.12 -11.15 27.90
N ASN A 456 22.12 -12.40 27.42
CA ASN A 456 21.74 -13.57 28.20
C ASN A 456 22.53 -13.62 29.53
N ALA A 457 22.03 -12.98 30.58
CA ALA A 457 22.20 -13.25 32.00
C ALA A 457 21.87 -11.99 32.83
N PRO A 458 21.36 -12.15 34.08
CA PRO A 458 21.45 -11.12 35.10
C PRO A 458 22.92 -10.98 35.50
N ASP A 459 23.74 -10.37 34.65
CA ASP A 459 25.09 -10.00 35.02
C ASP A 459 25.06 -8.57 35.53
N SER A 460 25.55 -8.43 36.75
CA SER A 460 25.93 -7.24 37.52
C SER A 460 26.71 -6.11 36.79
N ARG A 461 26.78 -6.14 35.45
CA ARG A 461 27.65 -5.30 34.61
C ARG A 461 26.92 -4.26 33.75
N ILE A 462 25.60 -4.33 33.56
CA ILE A 462 24.86 -3.18 33.02
C ILE A 462 24.65 -2.22 34.19
N LYS A 463 25.43 -1.13 34.22
CA LYS A 463 25.17 -0.05 35.17
C LYS A 463 23.73 0.44 34.93
N PRO A 464 22.88 0.52 35.97
CA PRO A 464 21.55 1.11 35.82
C PRO A 464 21.66 2.47 35.16
N PHE A 465 20.74 2.79 34.25
CA PHE A 465 20.71 4.12 33.66
C PHE A 465 20.65 5.19 34.77
N LYS A 466 21.31 6.32 34.53
CA LYS A 466 21.16 7.50 35.39
C LYS A 466 20.09 8.39 34.80
N ARG A 467 19.08 8.74 35.58
CA ARG A 467 18.08 9.73 35.18
C ARG A 467 18.66 11.12 35.39
N GLY A 468 18.82 11.87 34.31
CA GLY A 468 19.27 13.26 34.33
C GLY A 468 18.09 14.23 34.41
N GLN A 469 18.33 15.47 33.98
CA GLN A 469 17.29 16.49 33.87
C GLN A 469 16.47 16.29 32.59
N LEU A 470 15.13 16.28 32.72
CA LEU A 470 14.22 16.21 31.58
C LEU A 470 14.39 17.44 30.68
N ASP A 471 14.63 17.19 29.38
CA ASP A 471 14.58 18.18 28.31
C ASP A 471 13.22 18.11 27.60
N PRO A 472 12.30 19.05 27.84
CA PRO A 472 10.97 19.06 27.23
C PRO A 472 10.97 19.55 25.76
N SER A 473 12.12 19.99 25.24
CA SER A 473 12.24 20.44 23.84
C SER A 473 12.21 19.26 22.85
N ILE A 474 12.60 18.07 23.30
CA ILE A 474 12.53 16.84 22.51
C ILE A 474 11.07 16.42 22.40
N LYS A 475 10.61 16.28 21.15
CA LYS A 475 9.21 15.96 20.85
C LYS A 475 9.08 14.52 20.33
N PRO A 476 7.98 13.83 20.67
CA PRO A 476 7.67 12.54 20.07
C PRO A 476 7.16 12.72 18.64
N ILE A 477 7.10 11.61 17.91
CA ILE A 477 6.27 11.50 16.71
C ILE A 477 4.84 11.22 17.18
N ILE A 478 3.92 12.15 16.91
CA ILE A 478 2.51 12.04 17.29
C ILE A 478 1.70 11.45 16.14
N CYS A 479 0.89 10.42 16.44
CA CYS A 479 0.22 9.64 15.41
C CYS A 479 -1.29 9.85 15.35
N ASN A 480 -1.73 10.63 14.36
CA ASN A 480 -3.12 11.03 14.16
C ASN A 480 -3.83 10.07 13.20
N PHE A 481 -4.13 8.88 13.73
CA PHE A 481 -4.97 7.87 13.11
C PHE A 481 -6.44 8.31 12.98
#